data_AF-X0W4Z0-F1
#
_entry.id   AF-X0W4Z0-F1
#
_cell.length_a   1.000
_cell.length_b   1.000
_cell.length_c   1.000
_cell.angle_alpha   90.00
_cell.angle_beta   90.00
_cell.angle_gamma   90.00
#
_symmetry.space_group_name_H-M   'P 1'
#
loop_
_entity.id
_entity.type
_entity.pdbx_description
1 polymer ?
#
loop_
_entity_poly.entity_id
_entity_poly.type
_entity_poly.pdbx_seq_one_letter_code
_entity_poly.pdbx_strand_id
1 'polypeptide(L)'
;QLGMYCAMVNAHEGEIIIYQRQVEEPPSTSPLAVYHITFPNLEAIREEMRRRRDLLVQALISNDPGNLPVCPWFNRQCDYSQVCDCATASVPTSYEIADLAGEIRADSTTCEQLLSKMAETQPSQLFGINDIVFPRKAYFERLKLSEGARGEKEEHLRSMDERGFLDVLRDSLRFGAPGEAQRIPVKHAPLADLVQTWQNLPTILRGPKFSSLVERERLPRAFSHYFLRLGFDCALTENTKGRLLLYYVKVPKEDAKLM
;
A
#
# COMPACT_ATOMS: atom_id res chain seq x y z
N GLN A 1 14.31 6.68 9.89
CA GLN A 1 13.71 5.34 9.66
C GLN A 1 14.59 4.48 8.78
N LEU A 2 14.90 4.90 7.53
CA LEU A 2 15.75 4.11 6.62
C LEU A 2 17.05 3.61 7.26
N GLY A 3 17.81 4.49 7.93
CA GLY A 3 19.05 4.08 8.62
C GLY A 3 18.87 2.97 9.66
N MET A 4 17.73 2.95 10.38
CA MET A 4 17.41 1.86 11.33
C MET A 4 17.15 0.55 10.59
N TYR A 5 16.44 0.59 9.45
CA TYR A 5 16.19 -0.59 8.61
C TYR A 5 17.50 -1.16 8.07
N CYS A 6 18.35 -0.30 7.52
CA CYS A 6 19.70 -0.63 7.07
C CYS A 6 20.52 -1.32 8.19
N ALA A 7 20.52 -0.75 9.40
CA ALA A 7 21.24 -1.32 10.54
C ALA A 7 20.71 -2.70 11.00
N MET A 8 19.40 -2.96 10.88
CA MET A 8 18.81 -4.27 11.24
C MET A 8 19.18 -5.38 10.26
N VAL A 9 19.37 -5.05 8.97
CA VAL A 9 19.71 -6.03 7.92
C VAL A 9 21.20 -6.02 7.55
N ASN A 10 22.03 -5.28 8.29
CA ASN A 10 23.46 -5.10 8.02
C ASN A 10 23.75 -4.55 6.60
N ALA A 11 22.88 -3.69 6.08
CA ALA A 11 23.10 -2.98 4.83
C ALA A 11 23.67 -1.59 5.12
N HIS A 12 24.76 -1.23 4.46
CA HIS A 12 25.37 0.11 4.57
C HIS A 12 24.72 1.14 3.64
N GLU A 13 23.73 0.73 2.88
CA GLU A 13 23.10 1.54 1.85
C GLU A 13 21.59 1.28 1.86
N GLY A 14 20.82 2.28 1.45
CA GLY A 14 19.38 2.16 1.34
C GLY A 14 18.81 3.21 0.39
N GLU A 15 17.61 2.95 -0.11
CA GLU A 15 16.96 3.80 -1.10
C GLU A 15 15.69 4.41 -0.52
N ILE A 16 15.45 5.69 -0.84
CA ILE A 16 14.16 6.36 -0.63
C ILE A 16 13.57 6.66 -2.00
N ILE A 17 12.37 6.14 -2.24
CA ILE A 17 11.59 6.41 -3.43
C ILE A 17 10.45 7.36 -3.04
N ILE A 18 10.41 8.54 -3.67
CA ILE A 18 9.40 9.57 -3.44
C ILE A 18 8.55 9.70 -4.70
N TYR A 19 7.25 9.51 -4.55
CA TYR A 19 6.26 9.78 -5.59
C TYR A 19 5.52 11.07 -5.26
N GLN A 20 5.56 12.04 -6.18
CA GLN A 20 4.80 13.27 -6.06
C GLN A 20 3.45 13.13 -6.75
N ARG A 21 2.39 13.28 -5.96
CA ARG A 21 1.01 13.30 -6.45
C ARG A 21 0.76 14.57 -7.27
N GLN A 22 0.20 14.41 -8.47
CA GLN A 22 -0.16 15.53 -9.34
C GLN A 22 -1.50 16.11 -8.86
N VAL A 23 -1.48 17.30 -8.25
CA VAL A 23 -2.71 17.92 -7.72
C VAL A 23 -3.36 18.86 -8.74
N GLU A 24 -2.60 19.54 -9.60
CA GLU A 24 -3.08 20.32 -10.76
C GLU A 24 -1.82 20.98 -11.37
N GLU A 25 -1.76 21.09 -12.70
CA GLU A 25 -0.60 21.51 -13.54
C GLU A 25 0.42 20.42 -13.91
N PRO A 26 0.86 20.34 -15.18
CA PRO A 26 1.93 19.42 -15.58
C PRO A 26 3.26 19.93 -15.02
N PRO A 27 3.94 19.19 -14.12
CA PRO A 27 5.26 19.61 -13.69
C PRO A 27 6.27 19.38 -14.81
N SER A 28 7.27 20.26 -14.88
CA SER A 28 8.46 20.11 -15.72
C SER A 28 9.42 19.01 -15.23
N THR A 29 9.05 18.26 -14.19
CA THR A 29 9.90 17.27 -13.50
C THR A 29 9.20 15.92 -13.36
N SER A 30 9.99 14.83 -13.36
CA SER A 30 9.52 13.46 -13.16
C SER A 30 8.64 13.32 -11.90
N PRO A 31 7.51 12.57 -11.96
CA PRO A 31 6.65 12.34 -10.79
C PRO A 31 7.29 11.43 -9.73
N LEU A 32 8.47 10.87 -10.04
CA LEU A 32 9.23 9.98 -9.17
C LEU A 32 10.63 10.55 -8.96
N ALA A 33 11.10 10.53 -7.73
CA ALA A 33 12.50 10.77 -7.35
C ALA A 33 13.01 9.59 -6.53
N VAL A 34 14.23 9.14 -6.82
CA VAL A 34 14.91 8.07 -6.09
C VAL A 34 16.20 8.64 -5.52
N TYR A 35 16.42 8.42 -4.23
CA TYR A 35 17.65 8.82 -3.54
C TYR A 35 18.33 7.58 -2.95
N HIS A 36 19.61 7.44 -3.25
CA HIS A 36 20.50 6.49 -2.61
C HIS A 36 21.17 7.15 -1.41
N ILE A 37 21.13 6.50 -0.24
CA ILE A 37 21.72 7.01 1.00
C ILE A 37 22.65 5.96 1.58
N THR A 38 23.84 6.40 1.98
CA THR A 38 24.82 5.56 2.69
C THR A 38 24.72 5.76 4.21
N PHE A 39 25.01 4.71 4.96
CA PHE A 39 25.07 4.68 6.42
C PHE A 39 26.41 4.07 6.85
N PRO A 40 27.47 4.89 6.95
CA PRO A 40 28.83 4.39 7.18
C PRO A 40 29.01 3.76 8.57
N ASN A 41 28.25 4.21 9.57
CA ASN A 41 28.38 3.73 10.95
C ASN A 41 27.08 3.08 11.46
N LEU A 42 26.88 1.81 11.08
CA LEU A 42 25.71 1.05 11.52
C LEU A 42 25.68 0.82 13.03
N GLU A 43 26.84 0.67 13.69
CA GLU A 43 26.88 0.47 15.15
C GLU A 43 26.35 1.70 15.90
N ALA A 44 26.74 2.92 15.51
CA ALA A 44 26.20 4.13 16.12
C ALA A 44 24.67 4.23 15.94
N ILE A 45 24.14 3.80 14.80
CA ILE A 45 22.70 3.72 14.58
C ILE A 45 22.05 2.70 15.53
N ARG A 46 22.67 1.51 15.71
CA ARG A 46 22.16 0.49 16.64
C ARG A 46 22.20 0.97 18.10
N GLU A 47 23.24 1.71 18.49
CA GLU A 47 23.30 2.32 19.82
C GLU A 47 22.18 3.34 20.02
N GLU A 48 21.93 4.21 19.04
CA GLU A 48 20.82 5.17 19.15
C GLU A 48 19.44 4.46 19.14
N MET A 49 19.30 3.34 18.43
CA MET A 49 18.11 2.50 18.53
C MET A 49 17.92 1.90 19.92
N ARG A 50 18.99 1.36 20.52
CA ARG A 50 18.96 0.82 21.90
C ARG A 50 18.65 1.91 22.90
N ARG A 51 19.28 3.08 22.80
CA ARG A 51 19.03 4.23 23.67
C ARG A 51 17.57 4.68 23.62
N ARG A 52 16.99 4.83 22.43
CA ARG A 52 15.56 5.19 22.27
C ARG A 52 14.62 4.14 22.86
N ARG A 53 14.91 2.85 22.65
CA ARG A 53 14.16 1.75 23.26
C ARG A 53 14.23 1.84 24.79
N ASP A 54 15.41 2.01 25.34
CA ASP A 54 15.62 2.01 26.79
C ASP A 54 14.93 3.21 27.45
N LEU A 55 14.97 4.40 26.81
CA LEU A 55 14.18 5.56 27.25
C LEU A 55 12.68 5.27 27.26
N LEU A 56 12.14 4.63 26.22
CA LEU A 56 10.74 4.25 26.16
C LEU A 56 10.38 3.24 27.26
N VAL A 57 11.20 2.22 27.46
CA VAL A 57 11.00 1.22 28.50
C VAL A 57 11.00 1.88 29.89
N GLN A 58 11.94 2.76 30.16
CA GLN A 58 11.99 3.49 31.43
C GLN A 58 10.75 4.36 31.63
N ALA A 59 10.34 5.14 30.61
CA ALA A 59 9.14 5.96 30.67
C ALA A 59 7.86 5.16 30.96
N LEU A 60 7.76 3.94 30.39
CA LEU A 60 6.64 3.04 30.66
C LEU A 60 6.67 2.47 32.08
N ILE A 61 7.86 2.13 32.59
CA ILE A 61 8.03 1.64 33.97
C ILE A 61 7.72 2.73 35.00
N SER A 62 8.21 3.96 34.76
CA SER A 62 8.00 5.10 35.66
C SER A 62 6.67 5.82 35.46
N ASN A 63 5.94 5.47 34.39
CA ASN A 63 4.74 6.19 33.93
C ASN A 63 4.98 7.69 33.77
N ASP A 64 6.15 8.05 33.21
CA ASP A 64 6.61 9.43 33.03
C ASP A 64 7.32 9.61 31.67
N PRO A 65 6.76 10.38 30.73
CA PRO A 65 7.36 10.64 29.43
C PRO A 65 8.45 11.73 29.45
N GLY A 66 8.76 12.34 30.61
CA GLY A 66 9.58 13.55 30.71
C GLY A 66 11.00 13.46 30.13
N ASN A 67 11.54 12.25 29.94
CA ASN A 67 12.85 12.03 29.32
C ASN A 67 12.79 11.70 27.82
N LEU A 68 11.61 11.61 27.22
CA LEU A 68 11.42 11.30 25.80
C LEU A 68 11.59 12.58 24.96
N PRO A 69 12.39 12.54 23.87
CA PRO A 69 12.60 13.71 23.02
C PRO A 69 11.35 14.07 22.23
N VAL A 70 11.16 15.37 21.97
CA VAL A 70 10.12 15.86 21.07
C VAL A 70 10.28 15.28 19.66
N CYS A 71 9.18 14.81 19.08
CA CYS A 71 9.17 14.26 17.73
C CYS A 71 9.61 15.30 16.68
N PRO A 72 10.47 14.93 15.71
CA PRO A 72 10.93 15.85 14.65
C PRO A 72 9.84 16.49 13.79
N TRP A 73 8.64 15.90 13.77
CA TRP A 73 7.50 16.36 12.98
C TRP A 73 6.45 17.13 13.82
N PHE A 74 6.68 17.36 15.12
CA PHE A 74 5.72 18.02 16.00
C PHE A 74 5.21 19.36 15.42
N ASN A 75 6.13 20.24 15.03
CA ASN A 75 5.82 21.54 14.42
C ASN A 75 5.67 21.48 12.88
N ARG A 76 5.46 20.29 12.31
CA ARG A 76 5.36 20.05 10.85
C ARG A 76 4.10 19.26 10.51
N GLN A 77 2.94 19.74 11.00
CA GLN A 77 1.65 19.09 10.83
C GLN A 77 1.64 17.67 11.42
N CYS A 78 1.95 17.55 12.71
CA CYS A 78 1.99 16.26 13.40
C CYS A 78 0.63 15.58 13.44
N ASP A 79 0.54 14.42 12.79
CA ASP A 79 -0.63 13.53 12.80
C ASP A 79 -1.04 13.08 14.21
N TYR A 80 -0.10 13.12 15.17
CA TYR A 80 -0.29 12.64 16.54
C TYR A 80 -0.49 13.77 17.56
N SER A 81 -0.70 15.00 17.12
CA SER A 81 -0.90 16.17 18.01
C SER A 81 -2.06 16.02 18.99
N GLN A 82 -3.05 15.16 18.68
CA GLN A 82 -4.20 14.89 19.55
C GLN A 82 -3.95 13.81 20.61
N VAL A 83 -2.84 13.07 20.51
CA VAL A 83 -2.54 11.91 21.37
C VAL A 83 -1.26 12.15 22.19
N CYS A 84 -0.36 12.99 21.70
CA CYS A 84 0.92 13.30 22.36
C CYS A 84 0.93 14.71 22.96
N ASP A 85 1.62 14.86 24.09
CA ASP A 85 1.83 16.12 24.82
C ASP A 85 3.16 16.80 24.49
N CYS A 86 3.69 16.62 23.27
CA CYS A 86 4.99 17.17 22.86
C CYS A 86 5.11 18.70 23.01
N ALA A 87 3.99 19.43 23.12
CA ALA A 87 3.96 20.87 23.41
C ALA A 87 4.54 21.22 24.79
N THR A 88 4.46 20.30 25.75
CA THR A 88 4.89 20.50 27.15
C THR A 88 6.20 19.78 27.49
N ALA A 89 6.79 19.05 26.53
CA ALA A 89 8.04 18.34 26.71
C ALA A 89 9.25 19.30 26.75
N SER A 90 10.20 19.02 27.65
CA SER A 90 11.41 19.82 27.84
C SER A 90 12.63 19.26 27.08
N VAL A 91 12.57 18.01 26.63
CA VAL A 91 13.66 17.34 25.91
C VAL A 91 13.58 17.69 24.43
N PRO A 92 14.63 18.31 23.86
CA PRO A 92 14.60 18.74 22.46
C PRO A 92 14.56 17.54 21.51
N THR A 93 14.19 17.83 20.25
CA THR A 93 14.24 16.85 19.17
C THR A 93 15.66 16.32 18.94
N SER A 94 15.78 15.01 18.79
CA SER A 94 17.03 14.34 18.37
C SER A 94 16.99 13.97 16.89
N TYR A 95 18.02 14.41 16.16
CA TYR A 95 18.29 14.10 14.76
C TYR A 95 19.46 13.11 14.58
N GLU A 96 19.90 12.45 15.64
CA GLU A 96 21.15 11.68 15.68
C GLU A 96 21.31 10.64 14.55
N ILE A 97 20.26 9.87 14.23
CA ILE A 97 20.33 8.92 13.09
C ILE A 97 20.37 9.63 11.73
N ALA A 98 19.74 10.80 11.61
CA ALA A 98 19.83 11.60 10.38
C ALA A 98 21.24 12.19 10.22
N ASP A 99 21.88 12.61 11.32
CA ASP A 99 23.25 13.11 11.32
C ASP A 99 24.28 12.01 11.03
N LEU A 100 23.93 10.74 11.26
CA LEU A 100 24.71 9.56 10.89
C LEU A 100 24.54 9.14 9.42
N ALA A 101 23.65 9.79 8.66
CA ALA A 101 23.57 9.55 7.23
C ALA A 101 24.83 10.07 6.55
N GLY A 102 25.41 9.25 5.68
CA GLY A 102 26.53 9.62 4.84
C GLY A 102 26.07 10.37 3.60
N GLU A 103 26.62 9.98 2.47
CA GLU A 103 26.29 10.59 1.18
C GLU A 103 24.86 10.26 0.73
N ILE A 104 24.18 11.29 0.19
CA ILE A 104 22.86 11.20 -0.43
C ILE A 104 23.02 11.55 -1.91
N ARG A 105 22.69 10.61 -2.81
CA ARG A 105 22.77 10.79 -4.25
C ARG A 105 21.41 10.60 -4.89
N ALA A 106 21.05 11.46 -5.84
CA ALA A 106 19.91 11.18 -6.71
C ALA A 106 20.26 10.02 -7.64
N ASP A 107 19.36 9.04 -7.75
CA ASP A 107 19.51 7.90 -8.64
C ASP A 107 18.51 8.01 -9.81
N SER A 108 18.95 8.72 -10.86
CA SER A 108 18.16 8.86 -12.08
C SER A 108 18.02 7.53 -12.82
N THR A 109 18.97 6.60 -12.68
CA THR A 109 18.94 5.32 -13.39
C THR A 109 17.85 4.42 -12.84
N THR A 110 17.80 4.25 -11.52
CA THR A 110 16.74 3.48 -10.85
C THR A 110 15.37 4.15 -11.05
N CYS A 111 15.33 5.49 -11.05
CA CYS A 111 14.11 6.23 -11.38
C CYS A 111 13.59 5.89 -12.78
N GLU A 112 14.44 5.96 -13.81
CA GLU A 112 14.08 5.60 -15.19
C GLU A 112 13.69 4.12 -15.32
N GLN A 113 14.39 3.21 -14.63
CA GLN A 113 14.07 1.80 -14.63
C GLN A 113 12.70 1.51 -13.99
N LEU A 114 12.37 2.15 -12.87
CA LEU A 114 11.07 2.00 -12.22
C LEU A 114 9.95 2.55 -13.10
N LEU A 115 10.15 3.72 -13.71
CA LEU A 115 9.21 4.30 -14.67
C LEU A 115 9.04 3.39 -15.90
N SER A 116 10.11 2.78 -16.40
CA SER A 116 10.05 1.80 -17.48
C SER A 116 9.29 0.55 -17.08
N LYS A 117 9.58 -0.03 -15.91
CA LYS A 117 8.86 -1.23 -15.40
C LYS A 117 7.38 -0.97 -15.15
N MET A 118 7.03 0.23 -14.67
CA MET A 118 5.64 0.64 -14.54
C MET A 118 4.96 0.82 -15.90
N ALA A 119 5.72 1.19 -16.93
CA ALA A 119 5.22 1.32 -18.31
C ALA A 119 5.17 -0.02 -19.06
N GLU A 120 6.05 -0.97 -18.73
CA GLU A 120 6.03 -2.34 -19.22
C GLU A 120 4.85 -3.08 -18.59
N THR A 121 3.67 -2.90 -19.17
CA THR A 121 2.58 -3.86 -18.98
C THR A 121 2.97 -5.11 -19.77
N GLN A 122 3.91 -5.91 -19.24
CA GLN A 122 4.30 -7.13 -19.93
C GLN A 122 3.05 -8.01 -20.06
N PRO A 123 2.62 -8.35 -21.29
CA PRO A 123 1.51 -9.26 -21.45
C PRO A 123 1.92 -10.60 -20.84
N SER A 124 1.30 -10.97 -19.73
CA SER A 124 1.44 -12.32 -19.23
C SER A 124 0.93 -13.26 -20.33
N GLN A 125 1.77 -14.18 -20.80
CA GLN A 125 1.34 -15.24 -21.70
C GLN A 125 0.27 -16.14 -21.05
N LEU A 126 0.20 -16.12 -19.71
CA LEU A 126 -0.81 -16.81 -18.91
C LEU A 126 -2.06 -15.93 -18.76
N PHE A 127 -3.23 -16.58 -18.78
CA PHE A 127 -4.50 -15.92 -18.48
C PHE A 127 -4.66 -15.80 -16.97
N GLY A 128 -5.17 -14.67 -16.49
CA GLY A 128 -5.60 -14.47 -15.10
C GLY A 128 -7.07 -14.80 -14.91
N ILE A 129 -7.53 -14.91 -13.66
CA ILE A 129 -8.95 -15.21 -13.37
C ILE A 129 -9.85 -14.09 -13.93
N ASN A 130 -9.38 -12.84 -13.86
CA ASN A 130 -10.13 -11.71 -14.44
C ASN A 130 -10.32 -11.81 -15.95
N ASP A 131 -9.43 -12.48 -16.68
CA ASP A 131 -9.59 -12.66 -18.12
C ASP A 131 -10.79 -13.56 -18.43
N ILE A 132 -11.03 -14.58 -17.60
CA ILE A 132 -12.16 -15.49 -17.76
C ILE A 132 -13.46 -14.82 -17.28
N VAL A 133 -13.39 -13.97 -16.25
CA VAL A 133 -14.55 -13.19 -15.79
C VAL A 133 -14.96 -12.13 -16.82
N PHE A 134 -13.99 -11.54 -17.54
CA PHE A 134 -14.23 -10.49 -18.54
C PHE A 134 -13.55 -10.78 -19.88
N PRO A 135 -13.94 -11.84 -20.60
CA PRO A 135 -13.19 -12.33 -21.78
C PRO A 135 -13.13 -11.32 -22.91
N ARG A 136 -14.19 -10.54 -23.13
CA ARG A 136 -14.20 -9.48 -24.13
C ARG A 136 -13.27 -8.33 -23.78
N LYS A 137 -13.23 -7.92 -22.50
CA LYS A 137 -12.32 -6.87 -22.03
C LYS A 137 -10.87 -7.33 -22.19
N ALA A 138 -10.59 -8.55 -21.74
CA ALA A 138 -9.30 -9.22 -21.83
C ALA A 138 -8.76 -9.31 -23.28
N TYR A 139 -9.65 -9.55 -24.25
CA TYR A 139 -9.31 -9.54 -25.68
C TYR A 139 -8.87 -8.15 -26.15
N PHE A 140 -9.65 -7.10 -25.87
CA PHE A 140 -9.34 -5.75 -26.32
C PHE A 140 -8.13 -5.14 -25.60
N GLU A 141 -7.91 -5.43 -24.32
CA GLU A 141 -6.70 -4.99 -23.61
C GLU A 141 -5.43 -5.57 -24.24
N ARG A 142 -5.45 -6.85 -24.64
CA ARG A 142 -4.32 -7.48 -25.33
C ARG A 142 -4.08 -6.92 -26.73
N LEU A 143 -5.13 -6.56 -27.46
CA LEU A 143 -4.99 -5.86 -28.75
C LEU A 143 -4.32 -4.49 -28.56
N LYS A 144 -4.78 -3.68 -27.58
CA LYS A 144 -4.20 -2.37 -27.27
C LYS A 144 -2.73 -2.43 -26.84
N LEU A 145 -2.36 -3.47 -26.08
CA LEU A 145 -0.97 -3.70 -25.69
C LEU A 145 -0.06 -3.97 -26.90
N SER A 146 -0.59 -4.54 -27.98
CA SER A 146 0.14 -4.72 -29.24
C SER A 146 0.32 -3.42 -30.04
N GLU A 147 -0.53 -2.42 -29.79
CA GLU A 147 -0.57 -1.14 -30.52
C GLU A 147 0.12 0.03 -29.77
N GLY A 148 0.79 -0.23 -28.64
CA GLY A 148 1.66 0.75 -27.97
C GLY A 148 0.93 2.00 -27.46
N ALA A 149 -0.04 1.83 -26.57
CA ALA A 149 -0.79 2.96 -26.01
C ALA A 149 0.02 3.75 -24.96
N ARG A 150 0.60 4.88 -25.37
CA ARG A 150 1.37 5.82 -24.52
C ARG A 150 0.49 6.70 -23.61
N GLY A 151 -0.84 6.68 -23.77
CA GLY A 151 -1.81 7.61 -23.16
C GLY A 151 -2.42 7.18 -21.81
N GLU A 152 -2.34 5.90 -21.41
CA GLU A 152 -2.93 5.41 -20.15
C GLU A 152 -2.04 5.72 -18.91
N LYS A 153 -0.87 6.34 -19.13
CA LYS A 153 0.19 6.58 -18.13
C LYS A 153 -0.22 7.56 -17.02
N GLU A 154 -0.80 8.69 -17.40
CA GLU A 154 -1.25 9.72 -16.44
C GLU A 154 -2.56 9.31 -15.76
N GLU A 155 -3.41 8.57 -16.47
CA GLU A 155 -4.71 8.14 -15.96
C GLU A 155 -4.59 7.01 -14.92
N HIS A 156 -3.63 6.09 -15.10
CA HIS A 156 -3.31 5.06 -14.09
C HIS A 156 -2.77 5.68 -12.79
N LEU A 157 -1.85 6.65 -12.90
CA LEU A 157 -1.31 7.39 -11.77
C LEU A 157 -2.36 8.29 -11.09
N ARG A 158 -3.27 8.91 -11.84
CA ARG A 158 -4.41 9.65 -11.27
C ARG A 158 -5.45 8.73 -10.63
N SER A 159 -5.63 7.49 -11.12
CA SER A 159 -6.50 6.51 -10.45
C SER A 159 -5.96 6.04 -9.10
N MET A 160 -4.66 6.27 -8.85
CA MET A 160 -4.03 6.07 -7.54
C MET A 160 -4.39 7.14 -6.51
N ASP A 161 -5.01 8.24 -6.94
CA ASP A 161 -5.23 9.43 -6.12
C ASP A 161 -6.63 9.45 -5.47
N GLU A 162 -7.62 8.74 -6.02
CA GLU A 162 -9.00 8.71 -5.51
C GLU A 162 -9.19 7.78 -4.29
N ARG A 163 -8.41 7.93 -3.21
CA ARG A 163 -8.26 6.85 -2.24
C ARG A 163 -8.25 7.31 -0.78
N GLY A 164 -9.44 7.26 -0.15
CA GLY A 164 -9.70 7.44 1.28
C GLY A 164 -9.82 6.11 2.04
N PHE A 165 -10.82 5.99 2.93
CA PHE A 165 -11.05 4.82 3.81
C PHE A 165 -11.03 3.43 3.12
N LEU A 166 -11.46 3.35 1.85
CA LEU A 166 -11.45 2.10 1.08
C LEU A 166 -10.04 1.50 0.95
N ASP A 167 -9.01 2.34 0.86
CA ASP A 167 -7.63 1.90 0.74
C ASP A 167 -7.08 1.45 2.09
N VAL A 168 -7.39 2.15 3.18
CA VAL A 168 -7.09 1.68 4.54
C VAL A 168 -7.69 0.30 4.79
N LEU A 169 -8.93 0.09 4.35
CA LEU A 169 -9.59 -1.22 4.43
C LEU A 169 -8.90 -2.26 3.53
N ARG A 170 -8.48 -1.87 2.33
CA ARG A 170 -7.75 -2.76 1.41
C ARG A 170 -6.41 -3.18 1.99
N ASP A 171 -5.67 -2.24 2.58
CA ASP A 171 -4.36 -2.49 3.17
C ASP A 171 -4.49 -3.35 4.43
N SER A 172 -5.50 -3.09 5.27
CA SER A 172 -5.83 -3.97 6.41
C SER A 172 -6.12 -5.41 5.98
N LEU A 173 -6.80 -5.61 4.84
CA LEU A 173 -7.07 -6.96 4.30
C LEU A 173 -5.86 -7.60 3.61
N ARG A 174 -4.91 -6.78 3.12
CA ARG A 174 -3.70 -7.23 2.44
C ARG A 174 -2.58 -7.57 3.42
N PHE A 175 -2.43 -6.77 4.47
CA PHE A 175 -1.34 -6.79 5.44
C PHE A 175 -1.85 -7.04 6.87
N GLY A 176 -3.01 -7.70 7.02
CA GLY A 176 -3.57 -8.07 8.33
C GLY A 176 -2.56 -8.80 9.22
N ALA A 177 -2.94 -9.13 10.46
CA ALA A 177 -1.98 -9.72 11.40
C ALA A 177 -1.29 -10.97 10.79
N PRO A 178 -0.02 -11.26 11.13
CA PRO A 178 0.72 -12.37 10.53
C PRO A 178 -0.10 -13.66 10.53
N GLY A 179 -0.29 -14.24 9.34
CA GLY A 179 -1.10 -15.45 9.13
C GLY A 179 -2.57 -15.21 8.76
N GLU A 180 -3.13 -14.02 9.03
CA GLU A 180 -4.51 -13.68 8.67
C GLU A 180 -4.67 -13.38 7.19
N ALA A 181 -3.79 -12.57 6.61
CA ALA A 181 -3.83 -12.21 5.20
C ALA A 181 -2.77 -12.99 4.41
N GLN A 182 -3.20 -13.67 3.36
CA GLN A 182 -2.28 -14.44 2.49
C GLN A 182 -2.63 -14.22 1.02
N ARG A 183 -1.61 -14.35 0.16
CA ARG A 183 -1.76 -14.36 -1.30
C ARG A 183 -1.32 -15.72 -1.80
N ILE A 184 -2.29 -16.55 -2.15
CA ILE A 184 -2.06 -17.92 -2.60
C ILE A 184 -1.87 -17.90 -4.12
N PRO A 185 -0.71 -18.29 -4.64
CA PRO A 185 -0.55 -18.51 -6.07
C PRO A 185 -1.38 -19.71 -6.51
N VAL A 186 -2.23 -19.51 -7.51
CA VAL A 186 -3.05 -20.57 -8.08
C VAL A 186 -2.66 -20.78 -9.54
N LYS A 187 -2.66 -22.04 -9.97
CA LYS A 187 -2.38 -22.42 -11.35
C LYS A 187 -3.31 -23.56 -11.77
N HIS A 188 -3.99 -23.38 -12.90
CA HIS A 188 -4.85 -24.40 -13.49
C HIS A 188 -4.73 -24.34 -15.02
N ALA A 189 -3.96 -25.26 -15.59
CA ALA A 189 -3.63 -25.27 -17.02
C ALA A 189 -3.02 -23.90 -17.47
N PRO A 190 -3.50 -23.15 -18.48
CA PRO A 190 -2.89 -21.85 -18.82
C PRO A 190 -3.33 -20.71 -17.90
N LEU A 191 -4.20 -20.98 -16.91
CA LEU A 191 -4.65 -20.00 -15.93
C LEU A 191 -3.63 -19.90 -14.79
N ALA A 192 -3.16 -18.69 -14.48
CA ALA A 192 -2.36 -18.40 -13.31
C ALA A 192 -2.75 -17.06 -12.71
N ASP A 193 -2.95 -17.00 -11.40
CA ASP A 193 -3.33 -15.78 -10.69
C ASP A 193 -2.89 -15.85 -9.22
N LEU A 194 -3.08 -14.76 -8.47
CA LEU A 194 -2.92 -14.69 -7.02
C LEU A 194 -4.29 -14.49 -6.38
N VAL A 195 -4.70 -15.43 -5.53
CA VAL A 195 -5.94 -15.33 -4.74
C VAL A 195 -5.62 -14.70 -3.38
N GLN A 196 -6.31 -13.61 -3.06
CA GLN A 196 -6.24 -13.01 -1.72
C GLN A 196 -7.15 -13.79 -0.78
N THR A 197 -6.60 -14.27 0.33
CA THR A 197 -7.36 -14.87 1.43
C THR A 197 -7.22 -14.03 2.68
N TRP A 198 -8.29 -13.97 3.47
CA TRP A 198 -8.29 -13.41 4.82
C TRP A 198 -8.93 -14.42 5.78
N GLN A 199 -8.20 -14.81 6.81
CA GLN A 199 -8.52 -15.91 7.74
C GLN A 199 -8.87 -17.20 6.96
N ASN A 200 -7.98 -17.61 6.05
CA ASN A 200 -8.11 -18.79 5.18
C ASN A 200 -9.34 -18.80 4.25
N LEU A 201 -10.03 -17.67 4.07
CA LEU A 201 -11.16 -17.55 3.14
C LEU A 201 -10.83 -16.58 2.01
N PRO A 202 -11.05 -16.95 0.73
CA PRO A 202 -10.96 -16.03 -0.40
C PRO A 202 -11.81 -14.80 -0.13
N THR A 203 -11.18 -13.63 -0.20
CA THR A 203 -11.81 -12.37 0.19
C THR A 203 -11.57 -11.31 -0.89
N ILE A 204 -12.67 -10.78 -1.43
CA ILE A 204 -12.64 -9.69 -2.41
C ILE A 204 -13.29 -8.43 -1.82
N LEU A 205 -12.58 -7.31 -1.91
CA LEU A 205 -13.09 -5.98 -1.56
C LEU A 205 -13.38 -5.19 -2.84
N ARG A 206 -14.56 -4.59 -2.94
CA ARG A 206 -14.99 -3.80 -4.11
C ARG A 206 -15.69 -2.53 -3.66
N GLY A 207 -15.42 -1.44 -4.38
CA GLY A 207 -16.10 -0.16 -4.20
C GLY A 207 -17.04 0.13 -5.37
N PRO A 208 -18.29 -0.38 -5.39
CA PRO A 208 -19.22 -0.08 -6.47
C PRO A 208 -19.53 1.43 -6.53
N LYS A 209 -19.67 1.98 -7.74
CA LYS A 209 -19.98 3.40 -7.98
C LYS A 209 -21.48 3.74 -7.87
N PHE A 210 -22.28 2.82 -7.31
CA PHE A 210 -23.73 2.97 -7.18
C PHE A 210 -24.05 4.02 -6.12
N SER A 211 -25.10 4.81 -6.35
CA SER A 211 -25.60 5.83 -5.41
C SER A 211 -26.65 5.29 -4.43
N SER A 212 -26.98 3.99 -4.50
CA SER A 212 -27.89 3.31 -3.59
C SER A 212 -27.40 1.88 -3.32
N LEU A 213 -27.85 1.31 -2.21
CA LEU A 213 -27.56 -0.09 -1.87
C LEU A 213 -28.34 -1.03 -2.76
N VAL A 214 -27.71 -2.15 -3.08
CA VAL A 214 -28.37 -3.27 -3.74
C VAL A 214 -28.81 -4.27 -2.67
N GLU A 215 -30.09 -4.64 -2.71
CA GLU A 215 -30.68 -5.70 -1.87
C GLU A 215 -29.86 -7.00 -1.94
N ARG A 216 -29.73 -7.67 -0.79
CA ARG A 216 -28.86 -8.84 -0.63
C ARG A 216 -29.17 -9.94 -1.65
N GLU A 217 -30.44 -10.18 -1.91
CA GLU A 217 -30.96 -11.20 -2.83
C GLU A 217 -30.65 -10.86 -4.29
N ARG A 218 -30.46 -9.57 -4.58
CA ARG A 218 -30.16 -9.06 -5.92
C ARG A 218 -28.66 -8.93 -6.17
N LEU A 219 -27.81 -9.02 -5.15
CA LEU A 219 -26.35 -8.90 -5.29
C LEU A 219 -25.76 -9.83 -6.37
N PRO A 220 -26.11 -11.13 -6.45
CA PRO A 220 -25.56 -12.01 -7.48
C PRO A 220 -25.92 -11.58 -8.90
N ARG A 221 -27.06 -10.92 -9.10
CA ARG A 221 -27.49 -10.42 -10.40
C ARG A 221 -26.89 -9.04 -10.70
N ALA A 222 -26.87 -8.14 -9.73
CA ALA A 222 -26.37 -6.78 -9.90
C ALA A 222 -24.85 -6.71 -10.05
N PHE A 223 -24.12 -7.61 -9.38
CA PHE A 223 -22.66 -7.69 -9.37
C PHE A 223 -22.16 -9.07 -9.77
N SER A 224 -22.77 -9.66 -10.81
CA SER A 224 -22.48 -11.02 -11.27
C SER A 224 -20.98 -11.30 -11.42
N HIS A 225 -20.21 -10.34 -11.94
CA HIS A 225 -18.76 -10.45 -12.09
C HIS A 225 -18.01 -10.61 -10.77
N TYR A 226 -18.49 -10.04 -9.66
CA TYR A 226 -17.87 -10.26 -8.35
C TYR A 226 -18.13 -11.67 -7.83
N PHE A 227 -19.33 -12.21 -8.06
CA PHE A 227 -19.67 -13.58 -7.66
C PHE A 227 -18.95 -14.62 -8.54
N LEU A 228 -18.83 -14.38 -9.85
CA LEU A 228 -18.03 -15.22 -10.74
C LEU A 228 -16.57 -15.23 -10.29
N ARG A 229 -15.98 -14.05 -10.05
CA ARG A 229 -14.61 -13.94 -9.54
C ARG A 229 -14.43 -14.70 -8.23
N LEU A 230 -15.31 -14.48 -7.26
CA LEU A 230 -15.24 -15.15 -5.96
C LEU A 230 -15.42 -16.66 -6.08
N GLY A 231 -16.30 -17.12 -6.97
CA GLY A 231 -16.50 -18.54 -7.26
C GLY A 231 -15.23 -19.21 -7.78
N PHE A 232 -14.52 -18.56 -8.71
CA PHE A 232 -13.22 -19.04 -9.19
C PHE A 232 -12.16 -19.03 -8.08
N ASP A 233 -12.06 -17.94 -7.32
CA ASP A 233 -11.12 -17.83 -6.20
C ASP A 233 -11.36 -18.96 -5.17
N CYS A 234 -12.63 -19.27 -4.86
CA CYS A 234 -13.04 -20.38 -4.01
C CYS A 234 -12.66 -21.75 -4.59
N ALA A 235 -13.02 -22.03 -5.84
CA ALA A 235 -12.75 -23.31 -6.47
C ALA A 235 -11.24 -23.60 -6.59
N LEU A 236 -10.44 -22.59 -6.93
CA LEU A 236 -8.99 -22.72 -7.10
C LEU A 236 -8.21 -22.81 -5.78
N THR A 237 -8.86 -22.50 -4.65
CA THR A 237 -8.27 -22.61 -3.31
C THR A 237 -8.96 -23.67 -2.45
N GLU A 238 -9.78 -24.54 -3.05
CA GLU A 238 -10.51 -25.62 -2.37
C GLU A 238 -11.42 -25.13 -1.22
N ASN A 239 -11.95 -23.91 -1.35
CA ASN A 239 -12.85 -23.31 -0.39
C ASN A 239 -14.30 -23.42 -0.86
N THR A 240 -15.20 -23.83 0.03
CA THR A 240 -16.66 -23.91 -0.25
C THR A 240 -17.39 -22.58 -0.07
N LYS A 241 -16.71 -21.59 0.51
CA LYS A 241 -17.24 -20.25 0.76
C LYS A 241 -16.15 -19.19 0.63
N GLY A 242 -16.57 -17.98 0.29
CA GLY A 242 -15.70 -16.81 0.20
C GLY A 242 -16.41 -15.58 0.74
N ARG A 243 -15.68 -14.47 0.82
CA ARG A 243 -16.16 -13.20 1.36
C ARG A 243 -16.12 -12.11 0.30
N LEU A 244 -17.26 -11.50 0.05
CA LEU A 244 -17.38 -10.27 -0.75
C LEU A 244 -17.66 -9.10 0.19
N LEU A 245 -16.74 -8.14 0.22
CA LEU A 245 -16.89 -6.88 0.94
C LEU A 245 -17.23 -5.78 -0.07
N LEU A 246 -18.38 -5.14 0.10
CA LEU A 246 -18.84 -4.02 -0.72
C LEU A 246 -18.77 -2.73 0.07
N TYR A 247 -18.03 -1.75 -0.45
CA TYR A 247 -17.93 -0.41 0.12
C TYR A 247 -18.57 0.61 -0.81
N TYR A 248 -19.77 1.05 -0.47
CA TYR A 248 -20.50 2.03 -1.28
C TYR A 248 -20.02 3.44 -0.97
N VAL A 249 -19.05 3.93 -1.76
CA VAL A 249 -18.44 5.26 -1.56
C VAL A 249 -19.47 6.39 -1.63
N LYS A 250 -20.53 6.22 -2.43
CA LYS A 250 -21.53 7.27 -2.72
C LYS A 250 -22.83 7.13 -1.93
N VAL A 251 -22.92 6.18 -1.00
CA VAL A 251 -24.13 5.96 -0.19
C VAL A 251 -23.88 6.56 1.20
N PRO A 252 -24.74 7.48 1.68
CA PRO A 252 -24.65 8.02 3.03
C PRO A 252 -24.73 6.93 4.11
N LYS A 253 -24.04 7.14 5.24
CA LYS A 253 -23.97 6.18 6.35
C LYS A 253 -25.34 5.76 6.93
N GLU A 254 -26.35 6.61 6.80
CA GLU A 254 -27.68 6.37 7.39
C GLU A 254 -28.46 5.30 6.64
N ASP A 255 -28.28 5.21 5.31
CA ASP A 255 -28.94 4.21 4.47
C ASP A 255 -28.32 2.82 4.62
N ALA A 256 -27.05 2.74 5.05
CA ALA A 256 -26.30 1.49 5.23
C ALA A 256 -26.75 0.62 6.40
N LYS A 257 -27.58 1.15 7.32
CA LYS A 257 -28.06 0.44 8.52
C LYS A 257 -29.36 -0.35 8.31
N LEU A 258 -29.96 -0.27 7.12
CA LEU A 258 -31.31 -0.78 6.83
C LEU A 258 -31.33 -2.14 6.10
N MET A 259 -30.23 -2.90 6.12
CA MET A 259 -30.16 -4.27 5.58
C MET A 259 -29.49 -5.25 6.54
#